data_AF-A0A6L8VIC6-F1
#
_entry.id   AF-A0A6L8VIC6-F1
#
_cell.length_a   1.000
_cell.length_b   1.000
_cell.length_c   1.000
_cell.angle_alpha   90.00
_cell.angle_beta   90.00
_cell.angle_gamma   90.00
#
_symmetry.space_group_name_H-M   'P 1'
#
loop_
_entity.id
_entity.type
_entity.pdbx_description
1 polymer ?
#
loop_
_entity_poly.entity_id
_entity_poly.type
_entity_poly.pdbx_seq_one_letter_code
_entity_poly.pdbx_strand_id
1 'polypeptide(L)'
;MPQTAQQTARQTAPQKSLEIDPALTPHAEDEADRPLGPALKRGWKQRCPNCGSGPLMSGYLKVRDTCPVCSEPLHHQRADDGPAYLTILIVGHIMAPVILWAFVAFRPDPLVMASVFSVGTVALSLFLLPRLKGAMVGFQWAKRMHGFGAPASG
;
A
#
# COMPACT_ATOMS: atom_id res chain seq x y z
N MET A 1 -43.60 -73.63 -20.03
CA MET A 1 -42.96 -72.72 -21.02
C MET A 1 -43.58 -71.35 -20.81
N PRO A 2 -42.85 -70.21 -20.67
CA PRO A 2 -41.47 -69.86 -21.06
C PRO A 2 -40.52 -69.66 -19.83
N GLN A 3 -39.21 -69.97 -19.90
CA GLN A 3 -38.04 -69.19 -20.39
C GLN A 3 -37.73 -67.93 -19.57
N THR A 4 -36.64 -67.88 -18.78
CA THR A 4 -35.23 -67.61 -19.17
C THR A 4 -34.98 -66.14 -19.53
N ALA A 5 -34.46 -65.35 -18.59
CA ALA A 5 -33.60 -64.18 -18.80
C ALA A 5 -33.21 -63.63 -17.41
N GLN A 6 -32.06 -64.02 -16.87
CA GLN A 6 -30.77 -63.35 -17.07
C GLN A 6 -30.65 -61.99 -16.35
N GLN A 7 -29.77 -62.03 -15.34
CA GLN A 7 -28.67 -61.09 -15.17
C GLN A 7 -29.03 -59.62 -14.93
N THR A 8 -28.86 -59.20 -13.69
CA THR A 8 -27.85 -58.18 -13.38
C THR A 8 -27.56 -58.22 -11.88
N ALA A 9 -26.75 -59.21 -11.50
CA ALA A 9 -25.93 -59.11 -10.31
C ALA A 9 -25.06 -57.86 -10.47
N ARG A 10 -25.47 -56.77 -9.83
CA ARG A 10 -24.72 -55.52 -9.74
C ARG A 10 -23.56 -55.78 -8.79
N GLN A 11 -22.51 -56.35 -9.36
CA GLN A 11 -21.24 -56.64 -8.70
C GLN A 11 -20.67 -55.35 -8.09
N THR A 12 -20.32 -55.51 -6.83
CA THR A 12 -19.49 -54.72 -5.94
C THR A 12 -18.40 -53.93 -6.68
N ALA A 13 -18.60 -52.62 -6.85
CA ALA A 13 -17.49 -51.71 -7.07
C ALA A 13 -16.81 -51.49 -5.69
N PRO A 14 -15.47 -51.52 -5.61
CA PRO A 14 -14.77 -51.26 -4.36
C PRO A 14 -15.08 -49.83 -3.93
N GLN A 15 -15.55 -49.66 -2.70
CA GLN A 15 -15.41 -48.41 -1.96
C GLN A 15 -13.91 -48.13 -1.83
N LYS A 16 -13.33 -47.54 -2.88
CA LYS A 16 -12.09 -46.81 -2.76
C LYS A 16 -12.43 -45.66 -1.83
N SER A 17 -12.02 -45.81 -0.57
CA SER A 17 -11.85 -44.73 0.38
C SER A 17 -11.46 -43.48 -0.41
N LEU A 18 -12.34 -42.48 -0.42
CA LEU A 18 -11.91 -41.11 -0.66
C LEU A 18 -11.07 -40.74 0.56
N GLU A 19 -9.83 -41.26 0.59
CA GLU A 19 -8.75 -40.64 1.31
C GLU A 19 -8.64 -39.24 0.71
N ILE A 20 -9.18 -38.28 1.47
CA ILE A 20 -8.95 -36.87 1.26
C ILE A 20 -7.45 -36.71 1.38
N ASP A 21 -6.75 -36.61 0.24
CA ASP A 21 -5.32 -36.32 0.22
C ASP A 21 -5.08 -35.07 1.08
N PRO A 22 -4.36 -35.17 2.23
CA PRO A 22 -4.05 -34.00 3.04
C PRO A 22 -3.14 -33.00 2.30
N ALA A 23 -2.68 -33.37 1.09
CA ALA A 23 -1.94 -32.52 0.17
C ALA A 23 -2.81 -31.50 -0.59
N LEU A 24 -4.15 -31.57 -0.49
CA LEU A 24 -5.06 -30.54 -1.02
C LEU A 24 -5.59 -29.62 0.10
N THR A 25 -4.75 -29.28 1.08
CA THR A 25 -4.96 -28.04 1.83
C THR A 25 -4.79 -26.88 0.84
N PRO A 26 -5.79 -26.01 0.65
CA PRO A 26 -5.54 -24.78 -0.08
C PRO A 26 -4.47 -24.02 0.71
N HIS A 27 -3.26 -23.92 0.16
CA HIS A 27 -2.23 -22.97 0.61
C HIS A 27 -2.66 -21.54 0.26
N ALA A 28 -3.83 -21.14 0.74
CA ALA A 28 -4.45 -19.85 0.49
C ALA A 28 -4.94 -19.21 1.79
N GLU A 29 -4.25 -19.49 2.90
CA GLU A 29 -4.37 -18.73 4.13
C GLU A 29 -3.17 -17.76 4.20
N ASP A 30 -3.47 -16.52 3.79
CA ASP A 30 -3.04 -15.32 4.50
C ASP A 30 -1.57 -15.28 4.96
N GLU A 31 -0.69 -14.83 4.07
CA GLU A 31 0.52 -14.13 4.54
C GLU A 31 0.07 -12.79 5.16
N ALA A 32 -0.50 -12.86 6.37
CA ALA A 32 -1.24 -11.79 7.03
C ALA A 32 -0.52 -10.45 6.90
N ASP A 33 -1.17 -9.48 6.25
CA ASP A 33 -0.63 -8.15 5.98
C ASP A 33 0.01 -7.56 7.24
N ARG A 34 1.18 -6.93 7.08
CA ARG A 34 1.85 -6.27 8.21
C ARG A 34 0.97 -5.10 8.69
N PRO A 35 1.02 -4.71 9.97
CA PRO A 35 0.13 -3.69 10.50
C PRO A 35 0.28 -2.35 9.76
N LEU A 36 -0.76 -1.97 9.02
CA LEU A 36 -0.77 -0.80 8.12
C LEU A 36 -0.59 0.51 8.88
N GLY A 37 -1.31 0.70 9.99
CA GLY A 37 -1.29 1.95 10.76
C GLY A 37 0.12 2.38 11.18
N PRO A 38 0.89 1.52 11.88
CA PRO A 38 2.28 1.81 12.23
C PRO A 38 3.18 2.07 11.02
N ALA A 39 3.02 1.31 9.93
CA ALA A 39 3.83 1.46 8.73
C ALA A 39 3.58 2.82 8.04
N LEU A 40 2.31 3.23 7.90
CA LEU A 40 1.94 4.55 7.37
C LEU A 40 2.47 5.66 8.26
N LYS A 41 2.32 5.55 9.59
CA LYS A 41 2.79 6.57 10.54
C LYS A 41 4.32 6.72 10.51
N ARG A 42 5.06 5.61 10.40
CA ARG A 42 6.52 5.61 10.25
C ARG A 42 6.92 6.23 8.92
N GLY A 43 6.26 5.85 7.83
CA GLY A 43 6.43 6.40 6.50
C GLY A 43 6.19 7.91 6.44
N TRP A 44 5.09 8.39 7.03
CA TRP A 44 4.78 9.82 7.16
C TRP A 44 5.89 10.58 7.92
N LYS A 45 6.47 9.97 8.94
CA LYS A 45 7.63 10.52 9.68
C LYS A 45 8.96 10.35 8.93
N GLN A 46 8.95 9.84 7.70
CA GLN A 46 10.15 9.54 6.89
C GLN A 46 11.11 8.56 7.58
N ARG A 47 10.54 7.60 8.33
CA ARG A 47 11.26 6.54 9.02
C ARG A 47 10.99 5.18 8.39
N CYS A 48 11.92 4.25 8.57
CA CYS A 48 11.81 2.88 8.10
C CYS A 48 10.51 2.25 8.61
N PRO A 49 9.69 1.63 7.73
CA PRO A 49 8.44 1.01 8.15
C PRO A 49 8.65 -0.23 9.04
N ASN A 50 9.78 -0.93 8.90
CA ASN A 50 10.15 -2.08 9.73
C ASN A 50 10.61 -1.65 11.14
N CYS A 51 11.76 -0.96 11.26
CA CYS A 51 12.35 -0.63 12.56
C CYS A 51 11.90 0.71 13.18
N GLY A 52 11.29 1.62 12.41
CA GLY A 52 10.82 2.93 12.89
C GLY A 52 11.90 3.96 13.24
N SER A 53 13.18 3.58 13.26
CA SER A 53 14.30 4.44 13.70
C SER A 53 15.13 4.97 12.54
N GLY A 54 15.43 4.11 11.55
CA GLY A 54 16.25 4.47 10.40
C GLY A 54 15.57 5.49 9.48
N PRO A 55 16.32 6.44 8.89
CA PRO A 55 15.76 7.40 7.94
C PRO A 55 15.41 6.71 6.60
N LEU A 56 14.20 6.92 6.11
CA LEU A 56 13.69 6.28 4.88
C LEU A 56 14.28 6.91 3.60
N MET A 57 14.50 8.22 3.61
CA MET A 57 14.88 8.98 2.41
C MET A 57 16.33 9.46 2.48
N SER A 58 17.10 9.25 1.41
CA SER A 58 18.49 9.73 1.27
C SER A 58 18.58 11.17 0.77
N GLY A 59 17.55 11.62 0.05
CA GLY A 59 17.39 13.01 -0.38
C GLY A 59 15.95 13.48 -0.17
N TYR A 60 15.54 14.50 -0.93
CA TYR A 60 14.20 15.05 -0.81
C TYR A 60 13.10 14.05 -1.21
N LEU A 61 13.20 13.42 -2.40
CA LEU A 61 12.27 12.38 -2.86
C LEU A 61 12.91 11.01 -3.08
N LYS A 62 14.24 10.91 -2.91
CA LYS A 62 15.00 9.68 -3.12
C LYS A 62 14.89 8.76 -1.91
N VAL A 63 14.33 7.57 -2.10
CA VAL A 63 14.28 6.51 -1.09
C VAL A 63 15.65 5.83 -1.01
N ARG A 64 16.07 5.39 0.19
CA ARG A 64 17.28 4.56 0.35
C ARG A 64 17.02 3.14 -0.17
N ASP A 65 18.04 2.51 -0.76
CA ASP A 65 17.94 1.11 -1.21
C ASP A 65 17.84 0.13 -0.04
N THR A 66 18.50 0.45 1.08
CA THR A 66 18.54 -0.35 2.30
C THR A 66 18.46 0.53 3.54
N CYS A 67 17.79 0.05 4.60
CA CYS A 67 17.77 0.74 5.89
C CYS A 67 19.14 0.63 6.60
N PRO A 68 19.74 1.72 7.11
CA PRO A 68 21.03 1.65 7.80
C PRO A 68 20.98 1.05 9.21
N VAL A 69 19.78 0.80 9.77
CA VAL A 69 19.61 0.28 11.14
C VAL A 69 19.23 -1.19 11.16
N CYS A 70 18.27 -1.59 10.32
CA CYS A 70 17.75 -2.96 10.28
C CYS A 70 18.02 -3.68 8.96
N SER A 71 18.76 -3.06 8.04
CA SER A 71 19.13 -3.64 6.74
C SER A 71 17.95 -4.06 5.85
N GLU A 72 16.75 -3.52 6.08
CA GLU A 72 15.56 -3.79 5.26
C GLU A 72 15.78 -3.31 3.81
N PRO A 73 15.54 -4.16 2.79
CA PRO A 73 15.65 -3.78 1.39
C PRO A 73 14.44 -2.93 0.95
N LEU A 74 14.63 -1.64 0.74
CA LEU A 74 13.60 -0.64 0.45
C LEU A 74 13.54 -0.22 -1.05
N HIS A 75 14.45 -0.71 -1.89
CA HIS A 75 14.53 -0.40 -3.33
C HIS A 75 13.34 -0.91 -4.16
N HIS A 76 12.57 -1.88 -3.64
CA HIS A 76 11.41 -2.49 -4.31
C HIS A 76 10.23 -1.53 -4.55
N GLN A 77 10.24 -0.36 -3.92
CA GLN A 77 9.13 0.59 -4.03
C GLN A 77 8.99 1.17 -5.46
N ARG A 78 7.77 1.18 -6.00
CA ARG A 78 7.43 1.80 -7.29
C ARG A 78 6.33 2.86 -7.14
N ALA A 79 6.53 3.81 -6.22
CA ALA A 79 5.51 4.83 -5.91
C ALA A 79 5.89 6.24 -6.41
N ASP A 80 6.18 6.39 -7.69
CA ASP A 80 6.74 7.65 -8.20
C ASP A 80 5.67 8.68 -8.58
N ASP A 81 4.52 8.28 -9.12
CA ASP A 81 3.45 9.23 -9.51
C ASP A 81 2.39 9.48 -8.42
N GLY A 82 2.02 8.44 -7.65
CA GLY A 82 0.94 8.52 -6.66
C GLY A 82 1.10 9.64 -5.60
N PRO A 83 2.29 9.85 -5.01
CA PRO A 83 2.50 10.90 -4.01
C PRO A 83 2.27 12.31 -4.55
N ALA A 84 2.58 12.57 -5.82
CA ALA A 84 2.38 13.88 -6.44
C ALA A 84 0.89 14.18 -6.62
N TYR A 85 0.12 13.24 -7.18
CA TYR A 85 -1.33 13.37 -7.33
C TYR A 85 -2.03 13.56 -5.98
N LEU A 86 -1.67 12.76 -4.97
CA LEU A 86 -2.24 12.88 -3.64
C LEU A 86 -1.91 14.23 -3.00
N THR A 87 -0.70 14.75 -3.22
CA THR A 87 -0.33 16.10 -2.77
C THR A 87 -1.22 17.16 -3.42
N ILE A 88 -1.38 17.13 -4.74
CA ILE A 88 -2.18 18.12 -5.48
C ILE A 88 -3.63 18.10 -4.99
N LEU A 89 -4.21 16.91 -4.80
CA LEU A 89 -5.57 16.78 -4.28
C LEU A 89 -5.68 17.38 -2.88
N ILE A 90 -4.79 17.02 -1.95
CA ILE A 90 -4.86 17.52 -0.57
C ILE A 90 -4.63 19.04 -0.53
N VAL A 91 -3.59 19.52 -1.21
CA VAL A 91 -3.27 20.96 -1.25
C VAL A 91 -4.41 21.75 -1.88
N GLY A 92 -4.96 21.29 -3.01
CA GLY A 92 -6.08 21.95 -3.66
C GLY A 92 -7.32 22.02 -2.76
N HIS A 93 -7.68 20.91 -2.09
CA HIS A 93 -8.85 20.86 -1.20
C HIS A 93 -8.67 21.69 0.07
N ILE A 94 -7.44 21.94 0.53
CA ILE A 94 -7.17 22.83 1.66
C ILE A 94 -7.14 24.29 1.18
N MET A 95 -6.40 24.58 0.11
CA MET A 95 -6.17 25.95 -0.34
C MET A 95 -7.43 26.57 -0.95
N ALA A 96 -8.25 25.83 -1.70
CA ALA A 96 -9.47 26.38 -2.30
C ALA A 96 -10.47 26.97 -1.28
N PRO A 97 -10.88 26.27 -0.21
CA PRO A 97 -11.77 26.86 0.79
C PRO A 97 -11.10 27.96 1.61
N VAL A 98 -9.79 27.88 1.88
CA VAL A 98 -9.07 28.93 2.62
C VAL A 98 -8.97 30.21 1.79
N ILE A 99 -8.73 30.10 0.48
CA ILE A 99 -8.74 31.23 -0.45
C ILE A 99 -10.13 31.86 -0.49
N LEU A 100 -11.18 31.05 -0.62
CA LEU A 100 -12.56 31.53 -0.65
C LEU A 100 -12.93 32.24 0.65
N TRP A 101 -12.60 31.63 1.80
CA TRP A 101 -12.87 32.21 3.11
C TRP A 101 -12.11 33.52 3.30
N ALA A 102 -10.82 33.58 2.97
CA ALA A 102 -10.02 34.78 3.08
C ALA A 102 -10.53 35.91 2.19
N PHE A 103 -10.97 35.57 0.96
CA PHE A 103 -11.58 36.53 0.07
C PHE A 103 -12.88 37.11 0.65
N VAL A 104 -13.79 36.25 1.12
CA VAL A 104 -15.08 36.70 1.68
C VAL A 104 -14.90 37.50 2.98
N ALA A 105 -14.00 37.08 3.85
CA ALA A 105 -13.82 37.70 5.18
C ALA A 105 -13.04 39.02 5.14
N PHE A 106 -11.98 39.11 4.32
CA PHE A 106 -11.04 40.23 4.38
C PHE A 106 -11.01 41.08 3.11
N ARG A 107 -11.44 40.56 1.96
CA ARG A 107 -11.30 41.19 0.62
C ARG A 107 -9.97 41.95 0.42
N PRO A 108 -8.82 41.32 0.66
CA PRO A 108 -7.53 41.99 0.51
C PRO A 108 -7.19 42.20 -0.96
N ASP A 109 -6.16 43.01 -1.21
CA ASP A 109 -5.67 43.31 -2.55
C ASP A 109 -5.35 42.02 -3.36
N PRO A 110 -5.72 41.94 -4.65
CA PRO A 110 -5.50 40.73 -5.45
C PRO A 110 -4.05 40.26 -5.52
N LEU A 111 -3.06 41.17 -5.50
CA LEU A 111 -1.65 40.81 -5.53
C LEU A 111 -1.19 40.21 -4.19
N VAL A 112 -1.73 40.72 -3.08
CA VAL A 112 -1.45 40.16 -1.75
C VAL A 112 -2.03 38.76 -1.64
N MET A 113 -3.26 38.54 -2.11
CA MET A 113 -3.85 37.19 -2.18
C MET A 113 -2.99 36.26 -3.03
N ALA A 114 -2.71 36.64 -4.26
CA ALA A 114 -1.96 35.81 -5.18
C ALA A 114 -0.59 35.43 -4.59
N SER A 115 0.17 36.39 -4.10
CA SER A 115 1.50 36.13 -3.53
C SER A 115 1.46 35.22 -2.29
N VAL A 116 0.61 35.53 -1.31
CA VAL A 116 0.52 34.75 -0.06
C VAL A 116 0.08 33.31 -0.34
N PHE A 117 -0.97 33.14 -1.15
CA PHE A 117 -1.50 31.81 -1.43
C PHE A 117 -0.61 31.02 -2.40
N SER A 118 0.09 31.66 -3.33
CA SER A 118 1.10 30.98 -4.17
C SER A 118 2.26 30.48 -3.31
N VAL A 119 2.83 31.32 -2.45
CA VAL A 119 3.92 30.90 -1.53
C VAL A 119 3.44 29.80 -0.60
N GLY A 120 2.24 29.94 -0.02
CA GLY A 120 1.62 28.92 0.83
C GLY A 120 1.42 27.59 0.12
N THR A 121 0.95 27.62 -1.14
CA THR A 121 0.71 26.42 -1.95
C THR A 121 2.02 25.68 -2.23
N VAL A 122 3.07 26.41 -2.62
CA VAL A 122 4.40 25.85 -2.88
C VAL A 122 4.99 25.26 -1.60
N ALA A 123 4.97 26.02 -0.49
CA ALA A 123 5.49 25.56 0.79
C ALA A 123 4.77 24.30 1.29
N LEU A 124 3.43 24.27 1.20
CA LEU A 124 2.63 23.13 1.63
C LEU A 124 2.89 21.91 0.74
N SER A 125 3.00 22.10 -0.57
CA SER A 125 3.32 21.02 -1.52
C SER A 125 4.70 20.43 -1.23
N LEU A 126 5.70 21.29 -1.01
CA LEU A 126 7.05 20.85 -0.67
C LEU A 126 7.13 20.12 0.68
N PHE A 127 6.26 20.47 1.62
CA PHE A 127 6.16 19.77 2.88
C PHE A 127 5.47 18.41 2.76
N LEU A 128 4.38 18.31 1.98
CA LEU A 128 3.57 17.10 1.84
C LEU A 128 4.23 16.01 0.99
N LEU A 129 4.88 16.39 -0.12
CA LEU A 129 5.47 15.46 -1.08
C LEU A 129 6.34 14.37 -0.42
N PRO A 130 7.37 14.69 0.38
CA PRO A 130 8.23 13.67 0.98
C PRO A 130 7.51 12.83 2.04
N ARG A 131 6.50 13.39 2.73
CA ARG A 131 5.70 12.67 3.74
C ARG A 131 4.77 11.66 3.11
N LEU A 132 4.09 12.04 2.04
CA LEU A 132 3.20 11.17 1.28
C LEU A 132 3.98 10.08 0.56
N LYS A 133 5.15 10.42 -0.02
CA LYS A 133 6.07 9.42 -0.59
C LYS A 133 6.45 8.37 0.46
N GLY A 134 6.85 8.80 1.66
CA GLY A 134 7.20 7.87 2.74
C GLY A 134 6.02 7.02 3.20
N ALA A 135 4.82 7.60 3.34
CA ALA A 135 3.60 6.89 3.70
C ALA A 135 3.22 5.82 2.65
N MET A 136 3.36 6.13 1.35
CA MET A 136 3.10 5.21 0.25
C MET A 136 4.09 4.04 0.23
N VAL A 137 5.37 4.27 0.56
CA VAL A 137 6.34 3.19 0.73
C VAL A 137 5.97 2.31 1.93
N GLY A 138 5.57 2.90 3.05
CA GLY A 138 5.09 2.15 4.22
C GLY A 138 3.83 1.32 3.94
N PHE A 139 2.90 1.84 3.14
CA PHE A 139 1.72 1.12 2.68
C PHE A 139 2.07 -0.09 1.82
N GLN A 140 2.93 0.08 0.81
CA GLN A 140 3.39 -1.01 -0.04
C GLN A 140 4.15 -2.08 0.76
N TRP A 141 4.99 -1.65 1.69
CA TRP A 141 5.70 -2.56 2.60
C TRP A 141 4.72 -3.35 3.47
N ALA A 142 3.68 -2.70 4.00
CA ALA A 142 2.72 -3.38 4.85
C ALA A 142 1.84 -4.39 4.09
N LYS A 143 1.48 -4.05 2.85
CA LYS A 143 0.73 -4.91 1.92
C LYS A 143 1.60 -5.92 1.15
N ARG A 144 2.90 -6.03 1.47
CA ARG A 144 3.87 -6.91 0.77
C ARG A 144 3.89 -6.75 -0.76
N MET A 145 3.50 -5.59 -1.29
CA MET A 145 3.39 -5.37 -2.74
C MET A 145 4.78 -5.10 -3.37
N HIS A 146 4.92 -5.29 -4.68
CA HIS A 146 6.12 -4.91 -5.46
C HIS A 146 7.46 -5.56 -5.07
N GLY A 147 7.44 -6.77 -4.49
CA GLY A 147 8.67 -7.49 -4.10
C GLY A 147 9.01 -7.40 -2.61
N PHE A 148 8.11 -6.82 -1.80
CA PHE A 148 8.16 -6.88 -0.34
C PHE A 148 7.55 -8.16 0.28
N GLY A 149 7.07 -9.08 -0.57
CA GLY A 149 6.55 -10.40 -0.19
C GLY A 149 7.65 -11.45 -0.07
N ALA A 150 7.38 -12.54 0.66
CA ALA A 150 8.33 -13.64 0.76
C ALA A 150 8.59 -14.24 -0.65
N PRO A 151 9.84 -14.64 -0.97
CA PRO A 151 10.07 -15.45 -2.16
C PRO A 151 9.24 -16.73 -2.02
N ALA A 152 8.38 -17.01 -3.00
CA ALA A 152 7.67 -18.28 -3.07
C ALA A 152 8.70 -19.41 -2.98
N SER A 153 8.70 -20.13 -1.88
CA SER A 153 9.52 -21.32 -1.68
C SER A 153 9.11 -22.35 -2.72
N GLY A 154 10.06 -22.74 -3.57
CA GLY A 154 9.95 -23.94 -4.42
C GLY A 154 10.07 -25.22 -3.60
#